data_AF-I1CIZ3-F1
#
_entry.id   AF-I1CIZ3-F1
#
_cell.length_a   1.000
_cell.length_b   1.000
_cell.length_c   1.000
_cell.angle_alpha   90.00
_cell.angle_beta   90.00
_cell.angle_gamma   90.00
#
_symmetry.space_group_name_H-M   'P 1'
#
loop_
_entity.id
_entity.type
_entity.pdbx_description
1 polymer ?
#
loop_
_entity_poly.entity_id
_entity_poly.type
_entity_poly.pdbx_seq_one_letter_code
_entity_poly.pdbx_strand_id
1 'polypeptide(L)'
;MLSSLILTSILYQRGIYPADDFEVSVKYGMSTMGTSNMDLKQYIDKIINQLEVWLKSNSICKLVIVIKSLERDEVVERWHFDVELNNGENGIPMAENIPPEQAMEIQKQTIKQIRSILRQITSSVSYLPELDEELIL
;
A
#
# COMPACT_ATOMS: atom_id res chain seq x y z
N MET A 1 -7.94 -5.50 0.99
CA MET A 1 -7.92 -4.50 -0.09
C MET A 1 -6.88 -3.45 0.30
N LEU A 2 -5.93 -3.15 -0.58
CA LEU A 2 -4.65 -2.50 -0.24
C LEU A 2 -4.83 -1.28 0.67
N SER A 3 -4.18 -1.28 1.84
CA SER A 3 -4.26 -0.14 2.76
C SER A 3 -3.51 1.04 2.18
N SER A 4 -4.09 2.25 2.20
CA SER A 4 -3.39 3.49 1.85
C SER A 4 -2.09 3.66 2.64
N LEU A 5 -2.00 3.03 3.82
CA LEU A 5 -0.79 2.97 4.64
C LEU A 5 0.41 2.32 3.95
N ILE A 6 0.20 1.43 2.98
CA ILE A 6 1.30 0.81 2.23
C ILE A 6 2.02 1.86 1.38
N LEU A 7 1.25 2.70 0.66
CA LEU A 7 1.80 3.79 -0.13
C LEU A 7 2.45 4.84 0.76
N THR A 8 1.76 5.31 1.81
CA THR A 8 2.33 6.32 2.72
C THR A 8 3.59 5.81 3.43
N SER A 9 3.65 4.51 3.76
CA SER A 9 4.85 3.92 4.35
C SER A 9 6.04 3.93 3.39
N ILE A 10 5.85 3.67 2.09
CA ILE A 10 6.95 3.73 1.12
C ILE A 10 7.41 5.18 0.94
N LEU A 11 6.45 6.10 0.78
CA LEU A 11 6.74 7.53 0.63
C LEU A 11 7.54 8.09 1.80
N TYR A 12 7.16 7.75 3.03
CA TYR A 12 7.85 8.17 4.24
C TYR A 12 9.24 7.53 4.33
N GLN A 13 9.35 6.20 4.18
CA GLN A 13 10.61 5.47 4.38
C GLN A 13 11.66 5.76 3.31
N ARG A 14 11.24 6.16 2.10
CA ARG A 14 12.15 6.59 1.03
C ARG A 14 12.36 8.11 0.99
N GLY A 15 11.76 8.87 1.90
CA GLY A 15 11.96 10.32 1.99
C GLY A 15 11.44 11.11 0.78
N ILE A 16 10.44 10.58 0.07
CA ILE A 16 9.86 11.24 -1.12
C ILE A 16 9.08 12.51 -0.72
N TYR A 17 8.51 12.50 0.49
CA TYR A 17 7.88 13.65 1.11
C TYR A 17 8.55 13.97 2.45
N PRO A 18 8.54 15.25 2.89
CA PRO A 18 9.08 15.65 4.18
C PRO A 18 8.43 14.87 5.34
N ALA A 19 9.20 14.58 6.40
CA ALA A 19 8.68 13.87 7.56
C ALA A 19 7.50 14.59 8.24
N ASP A 20 7.46 15.93 8.17
CA ASP A 20 6.41 16.78 8.75
C ASP A 20 5.04 16.60 8.06
N ASP A 21 5.01 16.05 6.84
CA ASP A 21 3.78 15.70 6.11
C ASP A 21 3.15 14.39 6.61
N PHE A 22 3.74 13.76 7.62
CA PHE A 22 3.30 12.49 8.18
C PHE A 22 3.06 12.56 9.69
N GLU A 23 2.03 11.83 10.11
CA GLU A 23 1.64 11.65 11.50
C GLU A 23 1.65 10.18 11.88
N VAL A 24 2.14 9.93 13.09
CA VAL A 24 2.10 8.60 13.69
C VAL A 24 0.67 8.28 14.12
N SER A 25 0.14 7.16 13.66
CA SER A 25 -1.15 6.63 14.10
C SER A 25 -1.06 5.14 14.42
N VAL A 26 -1.82 4.69 15.43
CA VAL A 26 -1.90 3.28 15.80
C VAL A 26 -2.97 2.61 14.95
N LYS A 27 -2.56 1.78 13.99
CA LYS A 27 -3.44 0.98 13.14
C LYS A 27 -2.96 -0.45 13.11
N TYR A 28 -3.91 -1.40 13.02
CA TYR A 28 -3.58 -2.83 12.97
C TYR A 28 -2.70 -3.31 14.13
N GLY A 29 -2.76 -2.67 15.31
CA GLY A 29 -1.92 -2.97 16.47
C GLY A 29 -0.43 -2.64 16.29
N MET A 30 -0.09 -1.72 15.38
CA MET A 30 1.27 -1.22 15.19
C MET A 30 1.27 0.30 14.96
N SER A 31 2.41 0.93 15.21
CA SER A 31 2.65 2.33 14.83
C SER A 31 2.81 2.41 13.32
N THR A 32 2.03 3.28 12.67
CA THR A 32 2.01 3.46 11.21
C THR A 32 2.05 4.94 10.85
N MET A 33 2.68 5.26 9.72
CA MET A 33 2.75 6.63 9.21
C MET A 33 1.57 6.89 8.27
N GLY A 34 0.67 7.79 8.66
CA GLY A 34 -0.34 8.36 7.78
C GLY A 34 0.10 9.74 7.32
N THR A 35 -0.38 10.22 6.17
CA THR A 35 -0.10 11.59 5.73
C THR A 35 -1.11 12.58 6.32
N SER A 36 -0.63 13.73 6.79
CA SER A 36 -1.42 14.92 7.16
C SER A 36 -1.59 15.90 5.99
N ASN A 37 -0.76 15.78 4.95
CA ASN A 37 -0.84 16.57 3.73
C ASN A 37 -2.11 16.21 2.93
N MET A 38 -3.00 17.19 2.75
CA MET A 38 -4.30 16.99 2.10
C MET A 38 -4.18 16.64 0.62
N ASP A 39 -3.21 17.22 -0.09
CA ASP A 39 -3.04 16.98 -1.52
C ASP A 39 -2.49 15.56 -1.77
N LEU A 40 -1.51 15.15 -0.96
CA LEU A 40 -1.00 13.79 -0.99
C LEU A 40 -2.08 12.76 -0.64
N LYS A 41 -2.88 13.05 0.39
CA LYS A 41 -4.01 12.19 0.76
C LYS A 41 -5.00 12.03 -0.40
N GLN A 42 -5.40 13.13 -1.03
CA GLN A 42 -6.30 13.07 -2.19
C GLN A 42 -5.71 12.29 -3.36
N TYR A 43 -4.40 12.44 -3.61
CA TYR A 43 -3.71 11.70 -4.65
C TYR A 43 -3.73 10.18 -4.37
N ILE A 44 -3.39 9.78 -3.15
CA ILE A 44 -3.41 8.37 -2.73
C ILE A 44 -4.85 7.83 -2.79
N ASP A 45 -5.84 8.58 -2.31
CA ASP A 45 -7.24 8.16 -2.33
C ASP A 45 -7.75 7.90 -3.75
N LYS A 46 -7.34 8.72 -4.74
CA LYS A 46 -7.65 8.46 -6.17
C LYS A 46 -7.10 7.11 -6.64
N ILE A 47 -5.85 6.78 -6.27
CA ILE A 47 -5.22 5.50 -6.62
C ILE A 47 -5.96 4.34 -5.95
N ILE A 48 -6.24 4.45 -4.65
CA ILE A 48 -6.93 3.39 -3.90
C ILE A 48 -8.33 3.15 -4.47
N ASN A 49 -9.10 4.21 -4.74
CA ASN A 49 -10.43 4.10 -5.34
C ASN A 49 -10.39 3.39 -6.69
N GLN A 50 -9.39 3.71 -7.53
CA GLN A 50 -9.23 3.04 -8.82
C GLN A 50 -8.83 1.57 -8.66
N LEU A 51 -7.94 1.26 -7.71
CA LEU A 51 -7.57 -0.12 -7.37
C LEU A 51 -8.78 -0.93 -6.90
N GLU A 52 -9.69 -0.37 -6.10
CA GLU A 52 -10.90 -1.07 -5.69
C GLU A 52 -11.77 -1.47 -6.89
N VAL A 53 -11.91 -0.59 -7.88
CA VAL A 53 -12.68 -0.88 -9.10
C VAL A 53 -12.04 -2.04 -9.87
N TRP A 54 -10.71 -2.05 -10.02
CA TRP A 54 -10.01 -3.11 -10.72
C TRP A 54 -10.00 -4.44 -9.95
N LEU A 55 -9.90 -4.39 -8.63
CA LEU A 55 -9.99 -5.59 -7.79
C LEU A 55 -11.39 -6.22 -7.86
N LYS A 56 -12.46 -5.42 -7.85
CA LYS A 56 -13.85 -5.91 -7.98
C LYS A 56 -14.15 -6.48 -9.36
N SER A 57 -13.50 -5.97 -10.41
CA SER A 57 -13.68 -6.42 -11.79
C SER A 57 -12.66 -7.48 -12.23
N ASN A 58 -11.80 -7.96 -11.32
CA ASN A 58 -10.72 -8.89 -11.62
C ASN A 58 -9.78 -8.43 -12.75
N SER A 59 -9.61 -7.12 -12.93
CA SER A 59 -8.86 -6.54 -14.06
C SER A 59 -7.42 -6.12 -13.71
N ILE A 60 -6.98 -6.35 -12.48
CA ILE A 60 -5.61 -6.06 -12.01
C ILE A 60 -4.88 -7.35 -11.62
N CYS A 61 -3.66 -7.49 -12.11
CA CYS A 61 -2.75 -8.59 -11.77
C CYS A 61 -1.49 -8.10 -11.03
N LYS A 62 -1.16 -6.81 -11.13
CA LYS A 62 0.06 -6.23 -10.54
C LYS A 62 -0.11 -4.73 -10.34
N LEU A 63 0.33 -4.25 -9.19
CA LEU A 63 0.57 -2.83 -8.93
C LEU A 63 2.08 -2.59 -8.87
N VAL A 64 2.58 -1.64 -9.68
CA VAL A 64 3.98 -1.22 -9.64
C VAL A 64 4.05 0.23 -9.23
N ILE A 65 4.78 0.51 -8.15
CA ILE A 65 5.12 1.88 -7.76
C ILE A 65 6.55 2.12 -8.23
N VAL A 66 6.73 3.13 -9.07
CA VAL A 66 8.03 3.53 -9.60
C VAL A 66 8.51 4.73 -8.79
N ILE A 67 9.79 4.76 -8.46
CA ILE A 67 10.43 5.92 -7.84
C ILE A 67 11.53 6.35 -8.78
N LYS A 68 11.54 7.63 -9.12
CA LYS A 68 12.51 8.25 -10.02
C LYS A 68 13.33 9.33 -9.33
N SER A 69 14.55 9.51 -9.82
CA SER A 69 15.35 10.71 -9.57
C SER A 69 14.74 11.88 -10.31
N LEU A 70 14.49 12.98 -9.61
CA LEU A 70 14.01 14.21 -10.23
C LEU A 70 15.07 14.84 -11.15
N GLU A 71 16.34 14.78 -10.75
CA GLU A 71 17.44 15.40 -11.49
C GLU A 71 17.78 14.62 -12.77
N ARG A 72 17.80 13.28 -12.68
CA ARG A 72 18.25 12.41 -13.78
C ARG A 72 17.11 11.88 -14.66
N ASP A 73 15.86 11.98 -14.20
CA ASP A 73 14.69 11.29 -14.78
C ASP A 73 14.91 9.77 -14.98
N GLU A 74 15.73 9.18 -14.11
CA GLU A 74 16.03 7.76 -14.11
C GLU A 74 15.21 7.03 -13.05
N VAL A 75 14.81 5.79 -13.34
CA VAL A 75 14.13 4.96 -12.36
C VAL A 75 15.14 4.39 -11.38
N VAL A 76 14.98 4.76 -10.11
CA VAL A 76 15.83 4.34 -9.01
C VAL A 76 15.28 3.07 -8.36
N GLU A 77 13.96 3.00 -8.16
CA GLU A 77 13.32 1.84 -7.53
C GLU A 77 11.98 1.47 -8.19
N ARG A 78 11.63 0.19 -8.08
CA ARG A 78 10.32 -0.34 -8.49
C ARG A 78 9.79 -1.29 -7.41
N TRP A 79 8.71 -0.90 -6.78
CA TRP A 79 8.00 -1.73 -5.81
C TRP A 79 6.90 -2.50 -6.53
N HIS A 80 7.10 -3.82 -6.66
CA HIS A 80 6.14 -4.71 -7.31
C HIS A 80 5.22 -5.35 -6.27
N PHE A 81 3.92 -5.23 -6.49
CA PHE A 81 2.87 -5.90 -5.74
C PHE A 81 2.07 -6.77 -6.69
N ASP A 82 2.39 -8.06 -6.71
CA ASP A 82 1.59 -9.04 -7.45
C ASP A 82 0.23 -9.21 -6.75
N VAL A 83 -0.83 -9.23 -7.55
CA VAL A 83 -2.21 -9.36 -7.08
C VAL A 83 -2.74 -10.71 -7.54
N GLU A 84 -2.83 -11.64 -6.61
CA GLU A 84 -3.46 -12.93 -6.82
C GLU A 84 -4.91 -12.87 -6.35
N LEU A 85 -5.83 -12.95 -7.31
CA LEU A 85 -7.25 -13.08 -7.03
C LEU A 85 -7.58 -14.56 -7.04
N ASN A 86 -7.79 -15.14 -5.85
CA ASN A 86 -8.30 -16.49 -5.72
C ASN A 86 -9.77 -16.51 -6.16
N ASN A 87 -9.97 -16.59 -7.47
CA ASN A 87 -11.23 -16.96 -8.06
C ASN A 87 -11.40 -18.46 -7.77
N GLY A 88 -12.09 -18.80 -6.68
CA GLY A 88 -12.78 -20.10 -6.67
C GLY A 88 -13.70 -20.17 -7.90
N GLU A 89 -14.16 -21.36 -8.28
CA GLU A 89 -15.07 -21.58 -9.43
C GLU A 89 -16.33 -20.68 -9.43
N ASN A 90 -16.61 -19.98 -8.32
CA ASN A 90 -17.75 -19.09 -8.11
C ASN A 90 -17.41 -17.58 -7.98
N GLY A 91 -16.19 -17.14 -8.31
CA GLY A 91 -15.79 -15.72 -8.21
C GLY A 91 -15.58 -15.23 -6.77
N ILE A 92 -15.37 -13.92 -6.58
CA ILE A 92 -15.26 -13.29 -5.25
C ILE A 92 -16.62 -13.45 -4.54
N PRO A 93 -16.69 -14.05 -3.33
CA PRO A 93 -17.95 -14.17 -2.61
C PRO A 93 -18.55 -12.77 -2.42
N MET A 94 -19.78 -12.56 -2.88
CA MET A 94 -20.50 -11.34 -2.55
C MET A 94 -20.59 -11.22 -1.03
N ALA A 95 -20.26 -10.05 -0.48
CA ALA A 95 -20.16 -9.81 0.96
C ALA A 95 -21.42 -10.21 1.73
N GLU A 96 -22.57 -10.24 1.05
CA GLU A 96 -23.90 -10.60 1.56
C GLU A 96 -24.06 -12.10 1.89
N ASN A 97 -23.18 -12.97 1.37
CA ASN A 97 -23.24 -14.43 1.57
C ASN A 97 -22.21 -14.96 2.57
N ILE A 98 -21.46 -14.09 3.25
CA ILE A 98 -20.41 -14.51 4.20
C ILE A 98 -21.00 -14.52 5.62
N PRO A 99 -21.05 -15.68 6.30
CA PRO A 99 -21.45 -15.74 7.70
C PRO A 99 -20.62 -14.81 8.60
N PRO A 100 -21.19 -14.20 9.65
CA PRO A 100 -20.47 -13.25 10.50
C PRO A 100 -19.15 -13.78 11.08
N GLU A 101 -19.12 -15.05 11.46
CA GLU A 101 -17.92 -15.71 11.99
C GLU A 101 -16.80 -15.82 10.93
N GLN A 102 -17.18 -16.16 9.69
CA GLN A 102 -16.24 -16.23 8.57
C GLN A 102 -15.74 -14.84 8.17
N ALA A 103 -16.62 -13.82 8.18
CA ALA A 103 -16.24 -12.43 7.91
C ALA A 103 -15.22 -11.90 8.94
N MET A 104 -15.41 -12.25 10.23
CA MET A 104 -14.47 -11.89 11.30
C MET A 104 -13.09 -12.54 11.10
N GLU A 105 -13.05 -13.82 10.72
CA GLU A 105 -11.78 -14.51 10.45
C GLU A 105 -11.07 -13.92 9.22
N ILE A 106 -11.80 -13.63 8.14
CA ILE A 106 -11.26 -12.94 6.95
C ILE A 106 -10.66 -11.58 7.34
N GLN A 107 -11.37 -10.80 8.15
CA GLN A 107 -10.89 -9.50 8.62
C GLN A 107 -9.60 -9.64 9.44
N LYS A 108 -9.56 -10.60 10.37
CA LYS A 108 -8.37 -10.88 11.20
C LYS A 108 -7.17 -11.30 10.36
N GLN A 109 -7.37 -12.18 9.38
CA GLN A 109 -6.33 -12.60 8.45
C GLN A 109 -5.85 -11.44 7.59
N THR A 110 -6.77 -10.62 7.08
CA THR A 110 -6.44 -9.41 6.30
C THR A 110 -5.58 -8.43 7.12
N ILE A 111 -5.95 -8.17 8.37
CA ILE A 111 -5.18 -7.31 9.28
C ILE A 111 -3.77 -7.88 9.51
N LYS A 112 -3.65 -9.20 9.70
CA LYS A 112 -2.37 -9.88 9.88
C LYS A 112 -1.49 -9.75 8.63
N GLN A 113 -2.06 -9.91 7.44
CA GLN A 113 -1.34 -9.76 6.17
C GLN A 113 -0.86 -8.32 5.97
N ILE A 114 -1.72 -7.32 6.17
CA ILE A 114 -1.34 -5.90 6.08
C ILE A 114 -0.18 -5.57 7.04
N ARG A 115 -0.27 -6.04 8.29
CA ARG A 115 0.80 -5.87 9.28
C ARG A 115 2.12 -6.49 8.81
N SER A 116 2.06 -7.68 8.20
CA SER A 116 3.25 -8.35 7.66
C SER A 116 3.88 -7.55 6.54
N ILE A 117 3.08 -7.03 5.60
CA ILE A 117 3.55 -6.20 4.48
C ILE A 117 4.21 -4.91 5.00
N LEU A 118 3.57 -4.21 5.94
CA LEU A 118 4.13 -2.98 6.51
C LEU A 118 5.48 -3.23 7.19
N ARG A 119 5.60 -4.31 7.99
CA ARG A 119 6.88 -4.68 8.60
C ARG A 119 7.92 -5.05 7.57
N GLN A 120 7.53 -5.76 6.50
CA GLN A 120 8.42 -6.13 5.42
C GLN A 120 8.97 -4.88 4.73
N ILE A 121 8.12 -3.90 4.40
CA ILE A 121 8.54 -2.61 3.82
C ILE A 121 9.57 -1.95 4.73
N THR A 122 9.25 -1.71 6.02
CA THR A 122 10.19 -1.09 6.97
C THR A 122 11.51 -1.86 7.07
N SER A 123 11.46 -3.20 7.12
CA SER A 123 12.67 -4.02 7.21
C SER A 123 13.48 -4.07 5.91
N SER A 124 12.83 -3.98 4.75
CA SER A 124 13.53 -4.03 3.47
C SER A 124 14.34 -2.76 3.23
N VAL A 125 13.83 -1.62 3.67
CA VAL A 125 14.48 -0.32 3.53
C VAL A 125 15.83 -0.27 4.23
N SER A 126 16.04 -1.00 5.34
CA SER A 126 17.35 -1.07 6.00
C SER A 126 18.43 -1.81 5.19
N TYR A 127 18.04 -2.49 4.11
CA TYR A 127 18.95 -3.16 3.17
C TYR A 127 19.03 -2.44 1.82
N LEU A 128 18.22 -1.41 1.59
CA LEU A 128 18.27 -0.62 0.37
C LEU A 128 19.37 0.44 0.49
N PRO A 129 20.03 0.82 -0.63
CA PRO A 129 20.93 1.95 -0.63
C PRO A 129 20.26 3.24 -0.14
N GLU A 130 21.06 4.09 0.51
CA GLU A 130 20.67 5.47 0.77
C GLU A 130 20.56 6.22 -0.55
N LEU A 131 19.55 7.08 -0.66
CA LEU A 131 19.29 7.91 -1.83
C LEU A 131 19.47 9.36 -1.40
N ASP A 132 20.53 9.99 -1.87
CA ASP A 132 20.90 11.37 -1.51
C ASP A 132 20.37 12.41 -2.51
N GLU A 133 19.31 12.08 -3.26
CA GLU A 133 18.74 12.91 -4.31
C GLU A 133 17.25 13.15 -4.11
N GLU A 134 16.69 14.18 -4.76
CA GLU A 134 15.25 14.41 -4.77
C GLU A 134 14.54 13.34 -5.59
N LEU A 135 13.51 12.72 -5.00
CA LEU A 135 12.78 11.61 -5.58
C LEU A 135 11.32 11.99 -5.85
N ILE A 136 10.76 11.41 -6.92
CA ILE A 136 9.34 11.53 -7.27
C ILE A 136 8.72 10.17 -7.59
N LEU A 137 7.39 10.08 -7.47
CA LEU A 137 6.59 8.93 -7.92
C LEU A 137 6.33 8.96 -9.44
#